data_AF-A0A212RDC2-F1
#
_entry.id   AF-A0A212RDC2-F1
#
_cell.length_a   1.000
_cell.length_b   1.000
_cell.length_c   1.000
_cell.angle_alpha   90.00
_cell.angle_beta   90.00
_cell.angle_gamma   90.00
#
_symmetry.space_group_name_H-M   'P 1'
#
loop_
_entity.id
_entity.type
_entity.pdbx_description
1 polymer ?
#
loop_
_entity_poly.entity_id
_entity_poly.type
_entity_poly.pdbx_seq_one_letter_code
_entity_poly.pdbx_strand_id
1 'polypeptide(L)'
;MERPAAAGQRPEGAADGYGLDALALEEVDGWLRIWHERKETSMAPGGKVWFTSDTHFNDPRVLGIDRRPYATLALHDAALEAGWNEVVAASDEVWHLGDVARLSKAEIGSLLGRLNGVKHLIVGNNDGASTLEAEGWASVRTYHELFLEGRHLILCHYPFRTWNQMGRKSIDLHGHSHGALSPMTRQYDVGVDVWSYRPVDLATILATRRRAARGGGVKRLATGEGEER
;
A
#
# COMPACT_ATOMS: atom_id res chain seq x y z
N MET A 1 -86.06 14.64 8.83
CA MET A 1 -85.18 14.46 7.66
C MET A 1 -84.62 13.05 7.70
N GLU A 2 -85.04 12.28 6.70
CA GLU A 2 -84.46 11.10 6.04
C GLU A 2 -83.53 10.10 6.78
N ARG A 3 -83.93 8.82 6.63
CA ARG A 3 -83.15 7.56 6.68
C ARG A 3 -82.27 7.44 5.38
N PRO A 4 -81.61 6.30 5.07
CA PRO A 4 -80.54 5.53 5.75
C PRO A 4 -79.48 4.98 4.74
N ALA A 5 -78.77 3.92 5.16
CA ALA A 5 -78.16 2.81 4.38
C ALA A 5 -76.70 3.01 3.88
N ALA A 6 -75.72 2.12 4.05
CA ALA A 6 -75.53 0.70 4.39
C ALA A 6 -74.78 -0.02 3.25
N ALA A 7 -74.14 -1.14 3.62
CA ALA A 7 -73.44 -2.14 2.80
C ALA A 7 -71.96 -1.82 2.48
N GLY A 8 -71.03 -2.77 2.56
CA GLY A 8 -71.21 -4.21 2.66
C GLY A 8 -69.92 -4.95 3.02
N GLN A 9 -70.07 -6.27 3.07
CA GLN A 9 -69.21 -7.29 3.65
C GLN A 9 -67.82 -7.46 2.98
N ARG A 10 -66.88 -8.00 3.78
CA ARG A 10 -65.69 -8.78 3.36
C ARG A 10 -66.14 -10.02 2.54
N PRO A 11 -65.34 -10.64 1.63
CA PRO A 11 -64.16 -11.43 2.04
C PRO A 11 -63.02 -11.66 1.02
N GLU A 12 -61.94 -12.22 1.59
CA GLU A 12 -61.00 -13.25 1.07
C GLU A 12 -60.12 -13.00 -0.17
N GLY A 13 -58.82 -13.19 0.04
CA GLY A 13 -57.79 -13.34 -1.00
C GLY A 13 -56.41 -13.53 -0.37
N ALA A 14 -55.91 -14.76 -0.43
CA ALA A 14 -54.62 -15.18 0.08
C ALA A 14 -53.44 -14.81 -0.85
N ALA A 15 -52.23 -15.05 -0.32
CA ALA A 15 -50.95 -15.29 -1.00
C ALA A 15 -50.04 -14.08 -1.32
N ASP A 16 -48.91 -14.10 -0.61
CA ASP A 16 -47.54 -14.17 -1.16
C ASP A 16 -47.05 -13.11 -2.13
N GLY A 17 -45.90 -12.52 -1.76
CA GLY A 17 -44.97 -11.94 -2.72
C GLY A 17 -44.60 -10.50 -2.42
N TYR A 18 -43.60 -10.29 -1.56
CA TYR A 18 -42.70 -9.16 -1.79
C TYR A 18 -41.96 -9.47 -3.09
N GLY A 19 -42.53 -9.02 -4.21
CA GLY A 19 -41.85 -8.96 -5.49
C GLY A 19 -40.65 -8.04 -5.33
N LEU A 20 -39.48 -8.64 -5.14
CA LEU A 20 -38.23 -7.96 -5.46
C LEU A 20 -38.21 -7.84 -6.98
N ASP A 21 -38.52 -6.65 -7.48
CA ASP A 21 -38.39 -6.34 -8.90
C ASP A 21 -36.97 -6.69 -9.36
N ALA A 22 -36.90 -7.56 -10.37
CA ALA A 22 -35.68 -8.03 -11.01
C ALA A 22 -34.93 -6.93 -11.79
N LEU A 23 -35.25 -5.65 -11.56
CA LEU A 23 -34.64 -4.49 -12.19
C LEU A 23 -33.61 -3.78 -11.31
N ALA A 24 -33.42 -4.20 -10.06
CA ALA A 24 -32.38 -3.65 -9.18
C ALA A 24 -31.02 -4.36 -9.30
N LEU A 25 -30.91 -5.43 -10.09
CA LEU A 25 -29.68 -6.22 -10.22
C LEU A 25 -28.78 -5.78 -11.39
N GLU A 26 -29.31 -5.04 -12.38
CA GLU A 26 -28.50 -4.54 -13.50
C GLU A 26 -27.74 -3.24 -13.17
N GLU A 27 -28.15 -2.48 -12.15
CA GLU A 27 -27.45 -1.26 -11.72
C GLU A 27 -26.22 -1.52 -10.83
N VAL A 28 -26.11 -2.69 -10.19
CA VAL A 28 -24.98 -3.03 -9.31
C VAL A 28 -23.74 -3.45 -10.13
N ASP A 29 -23.95 -4.00 -11.34
CA ASP A 29 -22.88 -4.37 -12.26
C ASP A 29 -22.30 -3.17 -13.03
N GLY A 30 -23.09 -2.11 -13.24
CA GLY A 30 -22.65 -0.88 -13.91
C GLY A 30 -21.59 -0.09 -13.12
N TRP A 31 -21.73 -0.01 -11.80
CA TRP A 31 -20.74 0.65 -10.94
C TRP A 31 -19.42 -0.10 -10.85
N LEU A 32 -19.44 -1.43 -10.83
CA LEU A 32 -18.22 -2.26 -10.91
C LEU A 32 -17.52 -2.08 -12.26
N ARG A 33 -18.29 -1.96 -13.35
CA ARG A 33 -17.75 -1.75 -14.70
C ARG A 33 -17.11 -0.37 -14.88
N ILE A 34 -17.74 0.69 -14.40
CA ILE A 34 -17.18 2.07 -14.40
C ILE A 34 -15.97 2.17 -13.45
N TRP A 35 -15.95 1.38 -12.36
CA TRP A 35 -14.79 1.28 -11.46
C TRP A 35 -13.61 0.51 -12.11
N HIS A 36 -13.90 -0.47 -12.98
CA HIS A 36 -12.89 -1.21 -13.74
C HIS A 36 -12.36 -0.47 -14.98
N GLU A 37 -13.17 0.37 -15.63
CA GLU A 37 -12.82 1.04 -16.89
C GLU A 37 -11.90 2.28 -16.76
N ARG A 38 -11.66 2.79 -15.54
CA ARG A 38 -10.79 3.95 -15.30
C ARG A 38 -9.42 3.65 -14.69
N LYS A 39 -9.06 2.38 -14.44
CA LYS A 39 -7.72 2.07 -13.93
C LYS A 39 -6.77 1.87 -15.11
N GLU A 40 -6.10 2.97 -15.43
CA GLU A 40 -4.93 3.10 -16.28
C GLU A 40 -4.03 1.87 -16.13
N THR A 41 -4.24 0.88 -17.01
CA THR A 41 -3.31 -0.23 -17.19
C THR A 41 -2.27 0.26 -18.17
N SER A 42 -1.46 1.22 -17.73
CA SER A 42 -0.34 1.74 -18.51
C SER A 42 0.90 0.95 -18.16
N MET A 43 0.91 -0.35 -18.41
CA MET A 43 2.20 -1.06 -18.48
C MET A 43 2.64 -1.08 -19.93
N ALA A 44 3.81 -0.49 -20.21
CA ALA A 44 4.57 -0.92 -21.37
C ALA A 44 4.80 -2.45 -21.24
N PRO A 45 4.60 -3.25 -22.30
CA PRO A 45 4.74 -4.69 -22.20
C PRO A 45 6.15 -5.07 -21.70
N GLY A 46 6.22 -5.59 -20.48
CA GLY A 46 7.45 -6.10 -19.86
C GLY A 46 7.99 -5.35 -18.63
N GLY A 47 7.45 -4.18 -18.26
CA GLY A 47 7.88 -3.44 -17.07
C GLY A 47 7.27 -4.00 -15.76
N LYS A 48 8.06 -4.06 -14.69
CA LYS A 48 7.64 -4.51 -13.36
C LYS A 48 7.33 -3.31 -12.45
N VAL A 49 6.45 -3.50 -11.46
CA VAL A 49 6.15 -2.49 -10.44
C VAL A 49 6.88 -2.81 -9.14
N TRP A 50 7.56 -1.80 -8.62
CA TRP A 50 8.28 -1.83 -7.35
C TRP A 50 7.73 -0.79 -6.39
N PHE A 51 7.90 -1.06 -5.11
CA PHE A 51 7.50 -0.21 -4.00
C PHE A 51 8.70 0.02 -3.08
N THR A 52 8.82 1.22 -2.55
CA THR A 52 9.85 1.58 -1.57
C THR A 52 9.36 2.78 -0.77
N SER A 53 9.99 3.07 0.36
CA SER A 53 9.72 4.28 1.14
C SER A 53 10.92 4.63 2.03
N ASP A 54 10.91 5.83 2.59
CA ASP A 54 11.82 6.26 3.65
C ASP A 54 13.28 6.14 3.23
N THR A 55 13.63 6.43 1.97
CA THR A 55 15.03 6.34 1.54
C THR A 55 15.91 7.32 2.28
N HIS A 56 15.39 8.51 2.63
CA HIS A 56 16.10 9.52 3.40
C HIS A 56 17.52 9.82 2.85
N PHE A 57 17.65 9.95 1.53
CA PHE A 57 18.92 10.29 0.90
C PHE A 57 19.45 11.62 1.46
N ASN A 58 20.75 11.65 1.76
CA ASN A 58 21.43 12.80 2.34
C ASN A 58 20.83 13.32 3.67
N ASP A 59 20.09 12.50 4.40
CA ASP A 59 19.59 12.87 5.73
C ASP A 59 20.50 12.36 6.85
N PRO A 60 21.20 13.22 7.61
CA PRO A 60 22.09 12.76 8.69
C PRO A 60 21.35 12.06 9.83
N ARG A 61 20.02 12.19 9.93
CA ARG A 61 19.22 11.50 10.96
C ARG A 61 19.29 9.99 10.83
N VAL A 62 19.52 9.45 9.62
CA VAL A 62 19.54 8.01 9.37
C VAL A 62 20.65 7.27 10.12
N LEU A 63 21.77 7.94 10.39
CA LEU A 63 22.90 7.36 11.11
C LEU A 63 22.70 7.43 12.63
N GLY A 64 22.04 8.49 13.10
CA GLY A 64 21.89 8.77 14.52
C GLY A 64 20.61 8.20 15.12
N ILE A 65 19.47 8.61 14.57
CA ILE A 65 18.13 8.30 15.08
C ILE A 65 17.72 6.90 14.62
N ASP A 66 17.75 6.67 13.31
CA ASP A 66 17.28 5.41 12.72
C ASP A 66 18.34 4.30 12.85
N ARG A 67 19.59 4.70 13.16
CA ARG A 67 20.74 3.82 13.39
C ARG A 67 20.95 2.83 12.25
N ARG A 68 20.74 3.28 11.01
CA ARG A 68 21.04 2.48 9.82
C ARG A 68 22.50 2.06 9.85
N PRO A 69 22.83 0.83 9.41
CA PRO A 69 24.13 0.21 9.65
C PRO A 69 25.22 0.70 8.66
N TYR A 70 25.35 2.03 8.49
CA TYR A 70 26.32 2.65 7.60
C TYR A 70 27.27 3.54 8.39
N ALA A 71 28.55 3.49 8.06
CA ALA A 71 29.56 4.31 8.75
C ALA A 71 29.47 5.80 8.37
N THR A 72 28.97 6.10 7.18
CA THR A 72 28.84 7.48 6.67
C THR A 72 27.60 7.63 5.81
N LEU A 73 27.16 8.88 5.63
CA LEU A 73 26.02 9.21 4.79
C LEU A 73 26.29 8.91 3.31
N ALA A 74 27.52 9.12 2.87
CA ALA A 74 27.94 8.76 1.51
C ALA A 74 27.84 7.24 1.25
N LEU A 75 28.22 6.41 2.23
CA LEU A 75 28.09 4.95 2.11
C LEU A 75 26.62 4.50 2.13
N HIS A 76 25.79 5.14 2.95
CA HIS A 76 24.34 4.92 2.98
C HIS A 76 23.70 5.22 1.61
N ASP A 77 23.94 6.42 1.08
CA ASP A 77 23.34 6.86 -0.18
C ASP A 77 23.82 6.00 -1.35
N ALA A 78 25.11 5.66 -1.40
CA ALA A 78 25.67 4.77 -2.42
C ALA A 78 25.07 3.35 -2.35
N ALA A 79 24.84 2.82 -1.14
CA ALA A 79 24.24 1.51 -0.97
C ALA A 79 22.77 1.47 -1.40
N LEU A 80 22.00 2.53 -1.09
CA LEU A 80 20.62 2.68 -1.56
C LEU A 80 20.54 2.77 -3.08
N GLU A 81 21.37 3.60 -3.70
CA GLU A 81 21.41 3.76 -5.16
C GLU A 81 21.78 2.44 -5.85
N ALA A 82 22.80 1.74 -5.33
CA ALA A 82 23.20 0.42 -5.83
C ALA A 82 22.08 -0.62 -5.66
N GLY A 83 21.47 -0.70 -4.47
CA GLY A 83 20.39 -1.64 -4.16
C GLY A 83 19.13 -1.39 -4.98
N TRP A 84 18.80 -0.13 -5.26
CA TRP A 84 17.74 0.27 -6.18
C TRP A 84 18.01 -0.22 -7.59
N ASN A 85 19.18 0.15 -8.15
CA ASN A 85 19.50 -0.13 -9.54
C ASN A 85 19.82 -1.61 -9.82
N GLU A 86 20.11 -2.39 -8.78
CA GLU A 86 20.26 -3.85 -8.89
C GLU A 86 18.94 -4.55 -9.22
N VAL A 87 17.82 -4.06 -8.69
CA VAL A 87 16.51 -4.74 -8.82
C VAL A 87 15.57 -4.05 -9.81
N VAL A 88 15.69 -2.74 -9.97
CA VAL A 88 14.81 -1.95 -10.84
C VAL A 88 15.46 -1.77 -12.22
N ALA A 89 14.77 -2.21 -13.27
CA ALA A 89 15.17 -1.92 -14.65
C ALA A 89 14.71 -0.52 -15.10
N ALA A 90 15.34 0.03 -16.15
CA ALA A 90 14.99 1.36 -16.66
C ALA A 90 13.51 1.49 -17.11
N SER A 91 12.90 0.39 -17.57
CA SER A 91 11.50 0.32 -18.02
C SER A 91 10.49 0.02 -16.90
N ASP A 92 10.95 -0.23 -15.69
CA ASP A 92 10.08 -0.55 -14.56
C ASP A 92 9.42 0.71 -13.98
N GLU A 93 8.37 0.52 -13.19
CA GLU A 93 7.75 1.58 -12.39
C GLU A 93 8.13 1.43 -10.92
N VAL A 94 8.35 2.56 -10.25
CA VAL A 94 8.60 2.59 -8.81
C VAL A 94 7.64 3.57 -8.13
N TRP A 95 6.88 3.06 -7.16
CA TRP A 95 6.08 3.87 -6.25
C TRP A 95 6.88 4.10 -4.96
N HIS A 96 7.35 5.33 -4.78
CA HIS A 96 8.04 5.77 -3.56
C HIS A 96 7.02 6.34 -2.57
N LEU A 97 6.88 5.71 -1.41
CA LEU A 97 5.87 6.06 -0.41
C LEU A 97 6.37 7.08 0.61
N GLY A 98 7.08 8.09 0.12
CA GLY A 98 7.43 9.29 0.89
C GLY A 98 8.79 9.23 1.57
N ASP A 99 9.22 10.39 2.07
CA ASP A 99 10.47 10.59 2.80
C ASP A 99 11.71 10.27 1.96
N VAL A 100 11.81 10.98 0.82
CA VAL A 100 12.78 10.68 -0.25
C VAL A 100 14.19 11.12 0.14
N ALA A 101 14.38 12.42 0.39
CA ALA A 101 15.70 13.02 0.51
C ALA A 101 15.69 14.35 1.25
N ARG A 102 16.85 14.74 1.81
CA ARG A 102 17.12 16.08 2.35
C ARG A 102 18.13 16.81 1.47
N LEU A 103 17.64 17.31 0.34
CA LEU A 103 18.44 17.93 -0.74
C LEU A 103 17.70 19.13 -1.35
N SER A 104 18.40 19.94 -2.14
CA SER A 104 17.75 20.95 -3.00
C SER A 104 16.98 20.32 -4.15
N LYS A 105 16.04 21.05 -4.74
CA LYS A 105 15.25 20.60 -5.91
C LYS A 105 16.13 20.04 -7.04
N ALA A 106 17.21 20.73 -7.40
CA ALA A 106 18.10 20.32 -8.49
C ALA A 106 18.88 19.05 -8.16
N GLU A 107 19.31 18.90 -6.92
CA GLU A 107 20.00 17.69 -6.44
C GLU A 107 19.05 16.49 -6.39
N ILE A 108 17.79 16.69 -6.00
CA ILE A 108 16.76 15.64 -6.05
C ILE A 108 16.49 15.23 -7.50
N GLY A 109 16.35 16.18 -8.43
CA GLY A 109 16.20 15.85 -9.85
C GLY A 109 17.39 15.05 -10.40
N SER A 110 18.62 15.42 -10.00
CA SER A 110 19.83 14.68 -10.36
C SER A 110 19.85 13.27 -9.77
N LEU A 111 19.47 13.11 -8.49
CA LEU A 111 19.33 11.83 -7.81
C LEU A 111 18.31 10.93 -8.53
N LEU A 112 17.12 11.45 -8.83
CA LEU A 112 16.06 10.71 -9.54
C LEU A 112 16.50 10.28 -10.95
N GLY A 113 17.36 11.07 -11.61
CA GLY A 113 17.95 10.71 -12.89
C GLY A 113 18.95 9.55 -12.84
N ARG A 114 19.59 9.31 -11.69
CA ARG A 114 20.53 8.16 -11.50
C ARG A 114 19.84 6.86 -11.11
N LEU A 115 18.65 6.95 -10.53
CA LEU A 115 17.85 5.80 -10.12
C LEU A 115 17.07 5.26 -11.33
N ASN A 116 17.02 3.95 -11.52
CA ASN A 116 16.28 3.30 -12.60
C ASN A 116 14.76 3.42 -12.40
N GLY A 117 14.02 3.27 -13.50
CA GLY A 117 12.56 3.19 -13.53
C GLY A 117 11.85 4.54 -13.62
N VAL A 118 10.56 4.48 -13.95
CA VAL A 118 9.61 5.60 -13.94
C VAL A 118 9.06 5.75 -12.53
N LYS A 119 9.18 6.95 -11.95
CA LYS A 119 9.03 7.13 -10.50
C LYS A 119 7.76 7.90 -10.16
N HIS A 120 6.98 7.37 -9.25
CA HIS A 120 5.78 8.01 -8.69
C HIS A 120 6.00 8.26 -7.21
N LEU A 121 5.68 9.47 -6.74
CA LEU A 121 5.78 9.85 -5.33
C LEU A 121 4.40 9.80 -4.67
N ILE A 122 4.30 9.08 -3.56
CA ILE A 122 3.29 9.29 -2.52
C ILE A 122 3.95 10.09 -1.39
N VAL A 123 3.50 11.32 -1.16
CA VAL A 123 4.16 12.32 -0.32
C VAL A 123 4.23 11.88 1.15
N GLY A 124 5.45 11.92 1.71
CA GLY A 124 5.72 11.74 3.14
C GLY A 124 5.83 13.06 3.91
N ASN A 125 6.03 12.99 5.23
CA ASN A 125 6.07 14.19 6.07
C ASN A 125 7.36 15.00 5.93
N ASN A 126 8.45 14.39 5.45
CA ASN A 126 9.72 15.07 5.22
C ASN A 126 9.85 15.59 3.77
N ASP A 127 8.88 15.31 2.90
CA ASP A 127 8.90 15.77 1.50
C ASP A 127 8.38 17.21 1.37
N GLY A 128 9.30 18.16 1.46
CA GLY A 128 9.01 19.58 1.23
C GLY A 128 8.94 19.96 -0.26
N ALA A 129 8.73 21.25 -0.54
CA ALA A 129 8.61 21.79 -1.91
C ALA A 129 9.75 21.36 -2.85
N SER A 130 10.99 21.29 -2.33
CA SER A 130 12.14 20.77 -3.10
C SER A 130 11.90 19.38 -3.69
N THR A 131 11.29 18.47 -2.92
CA THR A 131 10.97 17.11 -3.37
C THR A 131 9.78 17.09 -4.32
N LEU A 132 8.71 17.82 -3.97
CA LEU A 132 7.46 17.82 -4.72
C LEU A 132 7.60 18.42 -6.12
N GLU A 133 8.46 19.43 -6.25
CA GLU A 133 8.68 20.15 -7.50
C GLU A 133 9.89 19.66 -8.30
N ALA A 134 10.60 18.64 -7.81
CA ALA A 134 11.76 18.07 -8.50
C ALA A 134 11.35 17.46 -9.85
N GLU A 135 12.22 17.61 -10.84
CA GLU A 135 12.06 16.93 -12.12
C GLU A 135 12.34 15.43 -11.97
N GLY A 136 11.68 14.59 -12.77
CA GLY A 136 11.89 13.13 -12.76
C GLY A 136 10.74 12.32 -12.13
N TRP A 137 9.78 12.96 -11.47
CA TRP A 137 8.52 12.31 -11.07
C TRP A 137 7.55 12.22 -12.25
N ALA A 138 7.01 11.02 -12.47
CA ALA A 138 5.87 10.80 -13.36
C ALA A 138 4.54 11.24 -12.72
N SER A 139 4.43 11.14 -11.39
CA SER A 139 3.34 11.76 -10.64
C SER A 139 3.71 12.01 -9.18
N VAL A 140 3.10 13.02 -8.57
CA VAL A 140 3.19 13.32 -7.13
C VAL A 140 1.79 13.34 -6.55
N ARG A 141 1.52 12.55 -5.51
CA ARG A 141 0.20 12.37 -4.89
C ARG A 141 0.34 12.19 -3.38
N THR A 142 -0.70 12.42 -2.59
CA THR A 142 -0.70 12.10 -1.15
C THR A 142 -1.31 10.73 -0.84
N TYR A 143 -2.06 10.20 -1.80
CA TYR A 143 -2.77 8.93 -1.73
C TYR A 143 -2.96 8.37 -3.14
N HIS A 144 -2.90 7.05 -3.30
CA HIS A 144 -3.21 6.41 -4.58
C HIS A 144 -3.80 5.02 -4.41
N GLU A 145 -4.65 4.60 -5.36
CA GLU A 145 -5.22 3.26 -5.40
C GLU A 145 -4.84 2.53 -6.68
N LEU A 146 -3.88 1.63 -6.59
CA LEU A 146 -3.40 0.85 -7.72
C LEU A 146 -4.14 -0.49 -7.81
N PHE A 147 -4.40 -0.98 -9.02
CA PHE A 147 -4.83 -2.37 -9.22
C PHE A 147 -3.74 -3.12 -9.97
N LEU A 148 -3.10 -4.07 -9.30
CA LEU A 148 -1.90 -4.75 -9.78
C LEU A 148 -2.05 -6.25 -9.53
N GLU A 149 -1.82 -7.08 -10.56
CA GLU A 149 -1.87 -8.55 -10.47
C GLU A 149 -3.17 -9.09 -9.81
N GLY A 150 -4.31 -8.47 -10.13
CA GLY A 150 -5.60 -8.84 -9.54
C GLY A 150 -5.74 -8.49 -8.05
N ARG A 151 -4.99 -7.50 -7.56
CA ARG A 151 -5.05 -6.98 -6.19
C ARG A 151 -5.31 -5.49 -6.19
N HIS A 152 -6.17 -5.04 -5.29
CA HIS A 152 -6.41 -3.64 -5.03
C HIS A 152 -5.45 -3.17 -3.92
N LEU A 153 -4.54 -2.27 -4.27
CA LEU A 153 -3.54 -1.70 -3.39
C LEU A 153 -3.94 -0.27 -3.02
N ILE A 154 -3.78 0.07 -1.76
CA ILE A 154 -3.95 1.40 -1.19
C ILE A 154 -2.56 1.88 -0.80
N LEU A 155 -2.12 3.00 -1.37
CA LEU A 155 -0.79 3.56 -1.16
C LEU A 155 -0.93 4.87 -0.38
N CYS A 156 -0.29 4.95 0.79
CA CYS A 156 -0.13 6.15 1.58
C CYS A 156 1.20 6.09 2.31
N HIS A 157 1.87 7.22 2.57
CA HIS A 157 3.07 7.19 3.41
C HIS A 157 2.75 6.66 4.81
N TYR A 158 1.61 7.08 5.38
CA TYR A 158 1.21 6.68 6.73
C TYR A 158 0.43 5.36 6.75
N PRO A 159 0.71 4.47 7.72
CA PRO A 159 -0.06 3.26 7.93
C PRO A 159 -1.49 3.58 8.39
N PHE A 160 -2.48 3.03 7.69
CA PHE A 160 -3.88 3.24 8.05
C PHE A 160 -4.37 2.29 9.15
N ARG A 161 -5.25 2.78 10.03
CA ARG A 161 -5.99 1.91 10.95
C ARG A 161 -7.08 1.12 10.23
N THR A 162 -7.70 1.74 9.23
CA THR A 162 -8.68 1.16 8.30
C THR A 162 -8.53 1.83 6.94
N TRP A 163 -8.78 1.10 5.85
CA TRP A 163 -8.62 1.61 4.49
C TRP A 163 -9.75 1.13 3.56
N ASN A 164 -9.84 1.77 2.39
CA ASN A 164 -10.87 1.48 1.40
C ASN A 164 -10.84 -0.01 1.01
N GLN A 165 -12.00 -0.66 0.99
CA GLN A 165 -12.17 -2.07 0.63
C GLN A 165 -11.38 -3.08 1.48
N MET A 166 -10.95 -2.72 2.70
CA MET A 166 -10.23 -3.62 3.61
C MET A 166 -10.97 -4.95 3.88
N GLY A 167 -12.30 -4.90 4.00
CA GLY A 167 -13.18 -6.07 4.12
C GLY A 167 -13.30 -6.91 2.84
N ARG A 168 -13.01 -6.30 1.68
CA ARG A 168 -12.92 -6.95 0.36
C ARG A 168 -11.48 -7.30 -0.03
N LYS A 169 -10.60 -7.41 0.96
CA LYS A 169 -9.21 -7.90 0.83
C LYS A 169 -8.27 -6.97 0.04
N SER A 170 -8.54 -5.67 -0.04
CA SER A 170 -7.51 -4.70 -0.47
C SER A 170 -6.32 -4.71 0.50
N ILE A 171 -5.18 -4.24 0.00
CA ILE A 171 -3.89 -4.24 0.70
C ILE A 171 -3.45 -2.80 0.91
N ASP A 172 -3.04 -2.47 2.13
CA ASP A 172 -2.39 -1.20 2.47
C ASP A 172 -0.87 -1.35 2.38
N LEU A 173 -0.23 -0.49 1.59
CA LEU A 173 1.23 -0.34 1.56
C LEU A 173 1.57 1.03 2.13
N HIS A 174 2.51 1.06 3.06
CA HIS A 174 2.94 2.26 3.77
C HIS A 174 4.44 2.32 3.99
N GLY A 175 4.94 3.48 4.39
CA GLY A 175 6.28 3.69 4.93
C GLY A 175 6.20 4.12 6.38
N HIS A 176 6.99 5.14 6.74
CA HIS A 176 6.93 5.94 7.97
C HIS A 176 7.27 5.21 9.27
N SER A 177 6.92 3.92 9.39
CA SER A 177 7.05 3.18 10.64
C SER A 177 8.40 2.50 10.82
N HIS A 178 9.22 2.37 9.78
CA HIS A 178 10.52 1.69 9.83
C HIS A 178 10.44 0.29 10.47
N GLY A 179 9.36 -0.45 10.18
CA GLY A 179 9.10 -1.78 10.75
C GLY A 179 8.72 -1.80 12.24
N ALA A 180 8.51 -0.66 12.88
CA ALA A 180 8.22 -0.57 14.31
C ALA A 180 6.76 -0.94 14.69
N LEU A 181 5.86 -1.03 13.70
CA LEU A 181 4.46 -1.38 13.96
C LEU A 181 4.23 -2.88 14.09
N SER A 182 3.33 -3.24 15.01
CA SER A 182 2.81 -4.60 15.12
C SER A 182 2.15 -5.03 13.80
N PRO A 183 2.48 -6.23 13.26
CA PRO A 183 1.94 -6.66 11.97
C PRO A 183 0.41 -6.70 11.96
N MET A 184 -0.19 -6.11 10.93
CA MET A 184 -1.63 -6.13 10.69
C MET A 184 -1.96 -6.88 9.39
N THR A 185 -3.18 -7.43 9.30
CA THR A 185 -3.59 -8.21 8.13
C THR A 185 -3.74 -7.35 6.89
N ARG A 186 -2.95 -7.68 5.85
CA ARG A 186 -2.89 -7.00 4.55
C ARG A 186 -2.43 -5.54 4.65
N GLN A 187 -1.64 -5.23 5.67
CA GLN A 187 -0.91 -3.98 5.78
C GLN A 187 0.58 -4.32 5.76
N TYR A 188 1.35 -3.60 4.95
CA TYR A 188 2.78 -3.85 4.78
C TYR A 188 3.58 -2.57 4.73
N ASP A 189 4.64 -2.55 5.52
CA ASP A 189 5.69 -1.54 5.42
C ASP A 189 6.56 -1.83 4.19
N VAL A 190 6.73 -0.85 3.32
CA VAL A 190 7.62 -0.87 2.14
C VAL A 190 8.84 0.04 2.32
N GLY A 191 9.06 0.55 3.54
CA GLY A 191 10.26 1.27 3.93
C GLY A 191 11.52 0.44 3.73
N VAL A 192 12.60 1.11 3.31
CA VAL A 192 13.88 0.46 3.00
C VAL A 192 14.46 -0.38 4.15
N ASP A 193 14.14 -0.01 5.40
CA ASP A 193 14.65 -0.67 6.61
C ASP A 193 14.13 -2.11 6.77
N VAL A 194 12.97 -2.46 6.19
CA VAL A 194 12.43 -3.83 6.25
C VAL A 194 12.75 -4.67 5.00
N TRP A 195 13.36 -4.05 3.97
CA TRP A 195 13.62 -4.68 2.67
C TRP A 195 15.09 -4.69 2.27
N SER A 196 16.00 -4.72 3.26
CA SER A 196 17.46 -4.76 3.02
C SER A 196 17.95 -3.60 2.13
N TYR A 197 17.34 -2.43 2.29
CA TYR A 197 17.69 -1.21 1.57
C TYR A 197 17.46 -1.28 0.05
N ARG A 198 16.38 -1.95 -0.38
CA ARG A 198 16.01 -2.13 -1.79
C ARG A 198 14.50 -1.97 -2.01
N PRO A 199 14.08 -1.52 -3.21
CA PRO A 199 12.68 -1.64 -3.64
C PRO A 199 12.21 -3.09 -3.64
N VAL A 200 10.91 -3.29 -3.37
CA VAL A 200 10.27 -4.60 -3.27
C VAL A 200 9.07 -4.69 -4.22
N ASP A 201 8.84 -5.88 -4.79
CA ASP A 201 7.67 -6.13 -5.64
C ASP A 201 6.49 -6.73 -4.85
N LEU A 202 5.30 -6.73 -5.48
CA LEU A 202 4.09 -7.24 -4.85
C LEU A 202 4.21 -8.74 -4.49
N ALA A 203 4.83 -9.53 -5.36
CA ALA A 203 5.02 -10.97 -5.13
C ALA A 203 5.84 -11.25 -3.86
N THR A 204 6.94 -10.52 -3.65
CA THR A 204 7.80 -10.65 -2.47
C THR A 204 7.10 -10.17 -1.20
N ILE A 205 6.38 -9.03 -1.25
CA ILE A 205 5.55 -8.55 -0.13
C ILE A 205 4.60 -9.66 0.33
N LEU A 206 3.86 -10.27 -0.59
CA LEU A 206 2.87 -11.30 -0.28
C LEU A 206 3.49 -12.61 0.21
N ALA A 207 4.75 -12.89 -0.12
CA ALA A 207 5.44 -14.11 0.32
C ALA A 207 5.85 -14.09 1.80
N THR A 208 6.02 -12.91 2.42
CA THR A 208 6.43 -12.77 3.83
C THR A 208 5.52 -13.52 4.79
N ARG A 209 4.20 -13.48 4.55
CA ARG A 209 3.20 -14.19 5.37
C ARG A 209 3.28 -15.71 5.30
N ARG A 210 3.72 -16.26 4.16
CA ARG A 210 3.90 -17.72 4.03
C ARG A 210 5.00 -18.24 4.95
N ARG A 211 6.00 -17.41 5.28
CA ARG A 211 7.08 -17.75 6.20
C ARG A 211 6.65 -17.67 7.66
N ALA A 212 5.93 -16.62 8.06
CA ALA A 212 5.40 -16.47 9.41
C ALA A 212 4.39 -17.58 9.79
N ALA A 213 3.52 -17.96 8.86
CA ALA A 213 2.56 -19.06 9.08
C ALA A 213 3.21 -20.45 9.23
N ARG A 214 4.43 -20.65 8.70
CA ARG A 214 5.18 -21.92 8.79
C ARG A 214 6.12 -21.99 10.00
N GLY A 215 6.50 -20.85 10.60
CA GLY A 215 7.45 -20.76 11.71
C GLY A 215 6.85 -20.73 13.12
N GLY A 216 5.53 -20.61 13.27
CA GLY A 216 4.84 -20.46 14.57
C GLY A 216 4.73 -21.72 15.44
N GLY A 217 5.51 -22.77 15.15
CA GLY A 217 5.34 -24.11 15.73
C GLY A 217 6.43 -24.57 16.71
N VAL A 218 7.25 -23.69 17.28
CA VAL A 218 8.21 -24.09 18.33
C VAL A 218 7.65 -23.75 19.70
N LYS A 219 6.95 -24.70 20.32
CA LYS A 219 6.67 -24.66 21.76
C LYS A 219 8.00 -24.71 22.51
N ARG A 220 8.34 -23.66 23.25
CA ARG A 220 9.37 -23.73 24.30
C ARG A 220 8.93 -24.80 25.30
N LEU A 221 9.66 -25.90 25.36
CA LEU A 221 9.56 -26.84 26.47
C LEU A 221 9.99 -26.08 27.73
N ALA A 222 9.07 -25.96 28.68
CA ALA A 222 9.39 -25.50 30.02
C ALA A 222 10.21 -26.60 30.70
N THR A 223 11.51 -26.37 30.90
CA THR A 223 12.30 -27.15 31.85
C THR A 223 11.97 -26.63 33.23
N GLY A 224 11.04 -27.30 33.89
CA GLY A 224 10.87 -27.23 35.33
C GLY A 224 11.59 -28.42 35.95
N GLU A 225 12.70 -28.17 36.63
CA GLU A 225 13.28 -28.97 37.72
C GLU A 225 14.01 -27.91 38.56
N GLY A 226 13.72 -27.66 39.84
CA GLY A 226 13.37 -28.61 40.90
C GLY A 226 14.54 -28.58 41.89
N GLU A 227 14.34 -27.97 43.05
CA GLU A 227 15.26 -27.99 44.19
C GLU A 227 15.72 -29.41 44.55
N GLU A 228 17.01 -29.59 44.87
CA GLU A 228 17.37 -30.34 46.08
C GLU A 228 18.81 -30.06 46.54
N ARG A 229 18.88 -29.64 47.82
CA ARG A 229 19.99 -29.67 48.81
C ARG A 229 20.97 -28.50 48.87
#